data_AF-A0A1C6A5Z3-F1
#
_entry.id   AF-A0A1C6A5Z3-F1
#
_cell.length_a   1.000
_cell.length_b   1.000
_cell.length_c   1.000
_cell.angle_alpha   90.00
_cell.angle_beta   90.00
_cell.angle_gamma   90.00
#
_symmetry.space_group_name_H-M   'P 1'
#
loop_
_entity.id
_entity.type
_entity.pdbx_description
1 polymer ?
#
loop_
_entity_poly.entity_id
_entity_poly.type
_entity_poly.pdbx_seq_one_letter_code
_entity_poly.pdbx_strand_id
1 'polypeptide(L)'
;MIKVVNPIKNNDCSSNIKDFEVPKFSKAAGAEKIYERDGYIILRVKRGYIVYNTRKRFENGHTHIQSFEMAKTIIDNNIRKKRPKTNSIYLIESHIRVTNDSKYKKMLQELLASKEDRTKDNKYHNKNMCSSF
;
A
#
# COMPACT_ATOMS: atom_id res chain seq x y z
N MET A 1 -17.38 44.35 37.83
CA MET A 1 -17.26 44.49 36.37
C MET A 1 -16.15 43.54 35.91
N ILE A 2 -16.53 42.31 35.55
CA ILE A 2 -15.61 41.21 35.24
C ILE A 2 -15.13 41.38 33.80
N LYS A 3 -13.81 41.53 33.60
CA LYS A 3 -13.21 41.63 32.27
C LYS A 3 -13.23 40.25 31.61
N VAL A 4 -14.07 40.09 30.59
CA VAL A 4 -14.10 38.92 29.71
C VAL A 4 -12.81 38.92 28.89
N VAL A 5 -11.99 37.89 29.07
CA VAL A 5 -10.78 37.66 28.28
C VAL A 5 -11.20 36.94 27.00
N ASN A 6 -10.94 37.54 25.84
CA ASN A 6 -11.27 36.97 24.54
C ASN A 6 -10.47 35.67 24.28
N PRO A 7 -11.07 34.66 23.63
CA PRO A 7 -10.38 33.42 23.31
C PRO A 7 -9.31 33.67 22.24
N ILE A 8 -8.13 33.10 22.49
CA ILE A 8 -6.99 33.10 21.56
C ILE A 8 -7.44 32.37 20.28
N LYS A 9 -7.57 33.13 19.19
CA LYS A 9 -7.70 32.58 17.85
C LYS A 9 -6.35 31.97 17.47
N ASN A 10 -6.23 30.65 17.57
CA ASN A 10 -5.13 29.92 16.94
C ASN A 10 -5.39 29.87 15.45
N ASN A 11 -4.96 30.90 14.74
CA ASN A 11 -4.73 30.84 13.31
C ASN A 11 -3.38 30.16 13.05
N ASP A 12 -3.34 29.41 11.95
CA ASP A 12 -2.15 28.99 11.22
C ASP A 12 -1.36 27.77 11.75
N CYS A 13 -1.79 26.59 11.27
CA CYS A 13 -0.85 25.54 10.91
C CYS A 13 -1.04 25.19 9.42
N SER A 14 -0.72 26.14 8.55
CA SER A 14 -0.29 25.81 7.18
C SER A 14 1.06 25.12 7.27
N SER A 15 1.05 23.82 7.58
CA SER A 15 2.25 23.01 7.46
C SER A 15 2.47 22.75 5.98
N ASN A 16 3.30 23.59 5.36
CA ASN A 16 3.94 23.39 4.06
C ASN A 16 4.07 21.90 3.70
N ILE A 17 3.09 21.36 2.97
CA ILE A 17 3.33 20.22 2.12
C ILE A 17 4.12 20.83 0.98
N LYS A 18 5.46 20.84 1.12
CA LYS A 18 6.32 21.01 -0.05
C LYS A 18 5.86 19.89 -0.98
N ASP A 19 5.16 20.25 -2.04
CA ASP A 19 4.98 19.36 -3.18
C ASP A 19 6.37 18.85 -3.50
N PHE A 20 6.62 17.60 -3.15
CA PHE A 20 7.90 16.97 -3.36
C PHE A 20 7.99 16.80 -4.87
N GLU A 21 8.50 17.83 -5.54
CA GLU A 21 8.80 17.78 -6.96
C GLU A 21 9.78 16.64 -7.17
N VAL A 22 9.22 15.52 -7.64
CA VAL A 22 9.87 14.27 -7.98
C VAL A 22 10.87 14.60 -9.11
N PRO A 23 12.20 14.67 -8.86
CA PRO A 23 13.15 14.95 -9.93
C PRO A 23 13.02 13.91 -11.05
N LYS A 24 13.07 14.40 -12.30
CA LYS A 24 13.05 13.58 -13.52
C LYS A 24 14.24 12.63 -13.50
N PHE A 25 13.97 11.34 -13.38
CA PHE A 25 14.98 10.29 -13.31
C PHE A 25 15.80 10.20 -14.61
N SER A 26 17.13 10.33 -14.51
CA SER A 26 18.04 9.98 -15.60
C SER A 26 18.16 8.46 -15.67
N LYS A 27 18.13 7.87 -16.87
CA LYS A 27 18.17 6.41 -17.10
C LYS A 27 19.42 5.70 -16.50
N ALA A 28 20.42 6.45 -16.03
CA ALA A 28 21.70 5.96 -15.55
C ALA A 28 21.76 5.70 -14.04
N ALA A 29 20.92 6.36 -13.24
CA ALA A 29 20.84 6.07 -11.82
C ALA A 29 20.06 4.75 -11.64
N GLY A 30 20.52 3.84 -10.80
CA GLY A 30 19.77 2.64 -10.45
C GLY A 30 18.52 2.96 -9.61
N ALA A 31 17.91 1.96 -9.00
CA ALA A 31 16.83 2.18 -8.05
C ALA A 31 17.37 2.92 -6.79
N GLU A 32 16.78 4.05 -6.43
CA GLU A 32 17.21 4.88 -5.30
C GLU A 32 16.52 4.42 -4.01
N LYS A 33 17.27 4.08 -2.95
CA LYS A 33 16.66 3.77 -1.65
C LYS A 33 16.19 5.05 -0.96
N ILE A 34 14.89 5.15 -0.69
CA ILE A 34 14.27 6.34 -0.08
C ILE A 34 13.62 6.09 1.28
N TYR A 35 13.53 4.82 1.70
CA TYR A 35 12.96 4.44 3.01
C TYR A 35 13.57 3.12 3.47
N GLU A 36 13.74 2.98 4.79
CA GLU A 36 14.19 1.75 5.43
C GLU A 36 13.58 1.62 6.83
N ARG A 37 13.11 0.41 7.17
CA ARG A 37 12.59 0.09 8.51
C ARG A 37 12.51 -1.43 8.73
N ASP A 38 13.07 -1.91 9.84
CA ASP A 38 12.97 -3.31 10.31
C ASP A 38 13.22 -4.37 9.22
N GLY A 39 14.29 -4.18 8.44
CA GLY A 39 14.65 -5.10 7.36
C GLY A 39 13.81 -4.96 6.08
N TYR A 40 12.96 -3.93 5.98
CA TYR A 40 12.28 -3.55 4.76
C TYR A 40 12.86 -2.26 4.19
N ILE A 41 12.95 -2.17 2.86
CA ILE A 41 13.34 -0.94 2.16
C ILE A 41 12.32 -0.58 1.08
N ILE A 42 12.24 0.70 0.76
CA ILE A 42 11.54 1.19 -0.43
C ILE A 42 12.56 1.80 -1.38
N LEU A 43 12.59 1.26 -2.60
CA LEU A 43 13.38 1.82 -3.69
C LEU A 43 12.46 2.60 -4.63
N ARG A 44 12.83 3.83 -4.96
CA ARG A 44 12.18 4.60 -6.01
C ARG A 44 12.73 4.17 -7.36
N VAL A 45 11.83 3.89 -8.29
CA VAL A 45 12.15 3.51 -9.67
C VAL A 45 11.43 4.45 -10.63
N LYS A 46 11.76 4.36 -11.93
CA LYS A 46 11.18 5.22 -12.97
C LYS A 46 9.65 5.31 -12.91
N ARG A 47 8.97 4.20 -12.57
CA ARG A 47 7.50 4.12 -12.48
C ARG A 47 7.07 3.52 -11.14
N GLY A 48 7.06 4.36 -10.11
CA GLY A 48 6.59 4.00 -8.76
C GLY A 48 7.73 3.55 -7.85
N TYR A 49 7.43 2.55 -7.03
CA TYR A 49 8.25 2.14 -5.90
C TYR A 49 8.36 0.62 -5.84
N ILE A 50 9.47 0.14 -5.30
CA ILE A 50 9.67 -1.28 -4.98
C ILE A 50 9.72 -1.39 -3.46
N VAL A 51 8.82 -2.18 -2.88
CA VAL A 51 8.92 -2.62 -1.49
C VAL A 51 9.70 -3.92 -1.48
N TYR A 52 10.79 -3.98 -0.72
CA TYR A 52 11.64 -5.17 -0.63
C TYR A 52 11.89 -5.55 0.83
N ASN A 53 11.72 -6.84 1.14
CA ASN A 53 12.16 -7.41 2.40
C ASN A 53 13.59 -7.97 2.25
N THR A 54 14.56 -7.29 2.85
CA THR A 54 15.99 -7.62 2.80
C THR A 54 16.35 -8.95 3.45
N ARG A 55 15.45 -9.52 4.26
CA ARG A 55 15.59 -10.87 4.84
C ARG A 55 15.16 -11.98 3.87
N LYS A 56 14.86 -11.64 2.62
CA LYS A 56 14.51 -12.58 1.53
C LYS A 56 15.41 -12.32 0.33
N ARG A 57 15.55 -13.30 -0.55
CA ARG A 57 16.15 -13.06 -1.87
C ARG A 57 15.30 -12.07 -2.66
N PHE A 58 15.94 -11.15 -3.38
CA PHE A 58 15.26 -10.07 -4.09
C PHE A 58 14.16 -10.61 -5.01
N GLU A 59 14.45 -11.63 -5.82
CA GLU A 59 13.55 -12.20 -6.83
C GLU A 59 12.17 -12.58 -6.26
N ASN A 60 12.14 -13.05 -5.01
CA ASN A 60 10.91 -13.52 -4.33
C ASN A 60 10.46 -12.60 -3.18
N GLY A 61 11.24 -11.57 -2.87
CA GLY A 61 11.10 -10.73 -1.67
C GLY A 61 10.63 -9.31 -1.94
N HIS A 62 10.33 -8.94 -3.18
CA HIS A 62 9.97 -7.57 -3.57
C HIS A 62 8.62 -7.48 -4.30
N THR A 63 7.95 -6.34 -4.19
CA THR A 63 6.73 -6.01 -4.95
C THR A 63 6.78 -4.58 -5.47
N HIS A 64 6.08 -4.32 -6.58
CA HIS A 64 5.98 -3.00 -7.20
C HIS A 64 4.72 -2.28 -6.76
N ILE A 65 4.83 -1.03 -6.30
CA ILE A 65 3.72 -0.25 -5.80
C ILE A 65 3.76 1.15 -6.40
N GLN A 66 2.62 1.65 -6.88
CA GLN A 66 2.58 2.97 -7.53
C GLN A 66 2.71 4.13 -6.54
N SER A 67 2.14 4.00 -5.34
CA SER A 67 2.12 5.05 -4.32
C SER A 67 3.11 4.77 -3.19
N PHE A 68 3.88 5.79 -2.80
CA PHE A 68 4.80 5.71 -1.68
C PHE A 68 4.08 5.43 -0.35
N GLU A 69 2.88 6.01 -0.17
CA GLU A 69 2.10 5.80 1.06
C GLU A 69 1.61 4.35 1.18
N MET A 70 1.19 3.77 0.06
CA MET A 70 0.80 2.36 0.04
C MET A 70 2.01 1.44 0.28
N ALA A 71 3.18 1.80 -0.25
CA ALA A 71 4.43 1.09 0.01
C ALA A 71 4.78 1.08 1.51
N LYS A 72 4.68 2.23 2.19
CA LYS A 72 4.84 2.33 3.65
C LYS A 72 3.78 1.50 4.39
N THR A 73 2.52 1.56 3.95
CA THR A 73 1.42 0.80 4.56
C THR A 73 1.68 -0.71 4.51
N ILE A 74 2.20 -1.23 3.38
CA ILE A 74 2.55 -2.65 3.25
C ILE A 74 3.63 -3.03 4.27
N ILE A 75 4.66 -2.20 4.43
CA ILE A 75 5.73 -2.43 5.42
C ILE A 75 5.14 -2.39 6.84
N ASP A 76 4.37 -1.36 7.18
CA ASP A 76 3.75 -1.21 8.50
C ASP A 76 2.86 -2.40 8.86
N ASN A 77 2.06 -2.90 7.91
CA ASN A 77 1.22 -4.07 8.13
C ASN A 77 2.04 -5.33 8.33
N ASN A 78 3.13 -5.50 7.58
CA ASN A 78 4.02 -6.66 7.72
C ASN A 78 4.80 -6.66 9.04
N ILE A 79 5.23 -5.50 9.53
CA ILE A 79 5.91 -5.37 10.82
C ILE A 79 4.91 -5.62 11.95
N ARG A 80 3.77 -4.90 11.92
CA ARG A 80 2.78 -4.92 13.01
C ARG A 80 1.77 -6.07 12.93
N LYS A 81 1.90 -6.95 11.94
CA LYS A 81 0.98 -8.07 11.63
C LYS A 81 -0.49 -7.62 11.51
N LYS A 82 -0.72 -6.41 10.98
CA LYS A 82 -2.06 -5.83 10.82
C LYS A 82 -2.74 -6.42 9.59
N ARG A 83 -4.05 -6.68 9.69
CA ARG A 83 -4.86 -7.12 8.55
C ARG A 83 -4.97 -5.98 7.51
N PRO A 84 -4.60 -6.21 6.23
CA PRO A 84 -4.75 -5.20 5.20
C PRO A 84 -6.22 -4.81 5.00
N LYS A 85 -6.49 -3.50 4.99
CA LYS A 85 -7.84 -2.94 4.77
C LYS A 85 -8.06 -2.66 3.28
N THR A 86 -7.96 -3.69 2.45
CA THR A 86 -8.14 -3.57 1.00
C THR A 86 -8.89 -4.77 0.43
N ASN A 87 -9.59 -4.54 -0.68
CA ASN A 87 -10.21 -5.58 -1.50
C ASN A 87 -9.32 -5.97 -2.70
N SER A 88 -8.22 -5.25 -2.93
CA SER A 88 -7.32 -5.55 -4.04
C SER A 88 -6.53 -6.82 -3.78
N ILE A 89 -6.75 -7.83 -4.62
CA ILE A 89 -6.01 -9.10 -4.66
C ILE A 89 -4.51 -8.82 -4.74
N TYR A 90 -4.09 -7.99 -5.70
CA TYR A 90 -2.68 -7.60 -5.89
C TYR A 90 -2.02 -7.01 -4.64
N LEU A 91 -2.72 -6.15 -3.89
CA LEU A 91 -2.18 -5.58 -2.66
C LEU A 91 -2.07 -6.64 -1.56
N ILE A 92 -2.98 -7.61 -1.47
CA ILE A 92 -2.89 -8.70 -0.51
C ILE A 92 -1.71 -9.62 -0.87
N GLU A 93 -1.57 -10.01 -2.14
CA GLU A 93 -0.42 -10.76 -2.66
C GLU A 93 0.91 -10.06 -2.39
N SER A 94 0.92 -8.73 -2.54
CA SER A 94 2.08 -7.90 -2.22
C SER A 94 2.52 -8.05 -0.77
N HIS A 95 1.58 -8.09 0.19
CA HIS A 95 1.91 -8.37 1.59
C HIS A 95 2.45 -9.80 1.76
N ILE A 96 1.84 -10.80 1.11
CA ILE A 96 2.27 -12.22 1.16
C ILE A 96 3.69 -12.39 0.63
N ARG A 97 4.05 -11.66 -0.44
CA ARG A 97 5.36 -11.75 -1.07
C ARG A 97 6.47 -11.26 -0.15
N VAL A 98 6.24 -10.15 0.55
CA VAL A 98 7.26 -9.52 1.39
C VAL A 98 7.25 -10.02 2.84
N THR A 99 6.25 -10.79 3.29
CA THR A 99 6.27 -11.37 4.65
C THR A 99 7.27 -12.52 4.79
N ASN A 100 7.85 -12.64 5.99
CA ASN A 100 8.58 -13.82 6.48
C ASN A 100 7.87 -14.56 7.62
N ASP A 101 6.80 -13.97 8.15
CA ASP A 101 6.04 -14.57 9.26
C ASP A 101 5.00 -15.55 8.69
N SER A 102 5.13 -16.82 9.07
CA SER A 102 4.29 -17.92 8.57
C SER A 102 2.84 -17.82 9.03
N LYS A 103 2.59 -17.41 10.29
CA LYS A 103 1.25 -17.24 10.85
C LYS A 103 0.51 -16.11 10.15
N TYR A 104 1.17 -14.97 9.98
CA TYR A 104 0.63 -13.82 9.26
C TYR A 104 0.43 -14.13 7.77
N LYS A 105 1.38 -14.86 7.14
CA LYS A 105 1.22 -15.34 5.77
C LYS A 105 -0.04 -16.16 5.60
N LYS A 106 -0.30 -17.11 6.51
CA LYS A 106 -1.51 -17.94 6.49
C LYS A 106 -2.78 -17.09 6.58
N MET A 107 -2.84 -16.13 7.50
CA MET A 107 -3.97 -15.20 7.62
C MET A 107 -4.20 -14.38 6.33
N LEU A 108 -3.12 -13.97 5.66
CA LEU A 108 -3.22 -13.23 4.39
C LEU A 108 -3.73 -14.13 3.25
N GLN A 109 -3.31 -15.40 3.21
CA GLN A 109 -3.78 -16.37 2.21
C GLN A 109 -5.26 -16.69 2.40
N GLU A 110 -5.73 -16.86 3.63
CA GLU A 110 -7.16 -17.02 3.94
C GLU A 110 -7.95 -15.77 3.53
N LEU A 111 -7.42 -14.58 3.79
CA LEU A 111 -8.01 -13.33 3.31
C LEU A 111 -8.08 -13.29 1.78
N LEU A 112 -7.02 -13.69 1.08
CA LEU A 112 -6.97 -13.71 -0.39
C LEU A 112 -8.04 -14.65 -0.96
N ALA A 113 -8.11 -15.89 -0.48
CA ALA A 113 -9.10 -16.88 -0.89
C ALA A 113 -10.53 -16.35 -0.71
N SER A 114 -10.82 -15.74 0.45
CA SER A 114 -12.15 -15.16 0.72
C SER A 114 -12.55 -14.02 -0.22
N LYS A 115 -11.58 -13.37 -0.88
CA LYS A 115 -11.82 -12.29 -1.86
C LYS A 115 -12.02 -12.83 -3.26
N GLU A 116 -11.26 -13.86 -3.63
CA GLU A 116 -11.40 -14.53 -4.93
C GLU A 116 -12.78 -15.17 -5.08
N ASP A 117 -13.31 -15.82 -4.03
CA ASP A 117 -14.63 -16.45 -4.10
C ASP A 117 -15.75 -15.43 -4.31
N ARG A 118 -15.70 -14.27 -3.63
CA ARG A 118 -16.68 -13.19 -3.84
C ARG A 118 -16.66 -12.61 -5.26
N THR A 119 -15.52 -12.66 -5.96
CA THR A 119 -15.47 -12.19 -7.35
C THR A 119 -16.12 -13.16 -8.32
N LYS A 120 -16.22 -14.46 -7.98
CA LYS A 120 -16.90 -15.46 -8.82
C LYS A 120 -18.42 -15.28 -8.80
N ASP A 121 -18.97 -14.92 -7.64
CA ASP A 121 -20.42 -14.73 -7.46
C ASP A 121 -20.95 -13.43 -8.09
N ASN A 122 -20.07 -12.44 -8.33
CA ASN A 122 -20.40 -11.17 -8.99
C ASN A 122 -20.41 -11.27 -10.53
N LYS A 123 -20.65 -12.46 -11.10
CA LYS A 123 -20.74 -12.64 -12.55
C LYS A 123 -21.89 -11.80 -13.10
N TYR A 124 -21.60 -10.90 -14.04
CA TYR A 124 -22.61 -10.06 -14.68
C TYR A 124 -23.67 -10.94 -15.38
N HIS A 125 -24.90 -10.88 -14.89
CA HIS A 125 -26.06 -11.48 -15.54
C HIS A 125 -26.80 -10.37 -16.31
N ASN A 126 -26.62 -10.32 -17.63
CA ASN A 126 -27.44 -9.46 -18.48
C ASN A 126 -28.88 -10.01 -18.47
N LYS A 127 -29.82 -9.30 -17.86
CA LYS A 127 -31.24 -9.70 -17.81
C LYS A 127 -31.99 -9.49 -19.13
N ASN A 128 -31.34 -8.96 -20.18
CA ASN A 128 -32.00 -8.55 -21.42
C ASN A 128 -31.89 -9.55 -22.60
N MET A 129 -31.76 -10.87 -22.38
CA MET A 129 -32.15 -11.82 -23.42
C MET A 129 -33.65 -12.12 -23.29
N CYS A 130 -34.45 -11.21 -23.85
CA CYS A 130 -35.80 -11.55 -24.27
C CYS A 130 -35.65 -12.50 -25.46
N SER A 131 -35.74 -13.81 -25.24
CA SER A 131 -35.88 -14.79 -26.32
C SER A 131 -37.27 -14.62 -26.91
N SER A 132 -37.35 -13.92 -28.04
CA SER A 132 -38.55 -13.85 -28.86
C SER A 132 -39.00 -15.26 -29.23
N PHE A 133 -40.20 -15.63 -28.80
CA PHE A 133 -40.96 -16.78 -29.29
C PHE A 133 -41.52 -16.47 -30.68
#